data_AF-Q8TMC8-F1
#
_entry.id   AF-Q8TMC8-F1
#
_cell.length_a   1.000
_cell.length_b   1.000
_cell.length_c   1.000
_cell.angle_alpha   90.00
_cell.angle_beta   90.00
_cell.angle_gamma   90.00
#
_symmetry.space_group_name_H-M   'P 1'
#
loop_
_entity.id
_entity.type
_entity.pdbx_description
1 polymer ?
#
loop_
_entity_poly.entity_id
_entity_poly.type
_entity_poly.pdbx_seq_one_letter_code
_entity_poly.pdbx_strand_id
1 'polypeptide(L)'
;MITVIINEYKTLWEKYFLNFRNVASPLRKPALFDWLYNSYRCLYLSCVDPSLVSRLTDLKTCLAMIGVAVDDSCDYALLREKNGGDKFSYEILSMLYNTDKIESGDYILLDAHLTNNMYIKTTVEIYSDLIKNQIASLPRYCDFRGEFLLAMRNVAESMEFSYLLNKNKIVYPFSHVVRSRAASTMIETHSLLDLMSSKNFDTSELGKAIVLFKQADIVAMLSNTINTWTREITERDYSCPVISLALEKKLIKFSDFERASAENLKEKLSPVSEMIENELDKAILSMKEFAENSEIKSFDTSKFVNNYVNLYWQTDAMN
;
A
#
# COMPACT_ATOMS: atom_id res chain seq x y z
N MET A 1 13.43 -44.57 -9.43
CA MET A 1 12.14 -43.85 -9.45
C MET A 1 12.48 -42.40 -9.19
N ILE A 2 12.57 -41.59 -10.26
CA ILE A 2 12.96 -40.18 -10.16
C ILE A 2 11.69 -39.43 -9.78
N THR A 3 11.63 -38.97 -8.53
CA THR A 3 10.56 -38.08 -8.07
C THR A 3 10.80 -36.72 -8.69
N VAL A 4 10.14 -36.46 -9.83
CA VAL A 4 9.96 -35.12 -10.37
C VAL A 4 9.05 -34.40 -9.38
N ILE A 5 9.63 -33.54 -8.53
CA ILE A 5 8.86 -32.56 -7.79
C ILE A 5 8.39 -31.55 -8.85
N ILE A 6 7.16 -31.73 -9.32
CA ILE A 6 6.48 -30.76 -10.16
C ILE A 6 6.37 -29.49 -9.31
N ASN A 7 7.00 -28.41 -9.77
CA ASN A 7 6.91 -27.11 -9.12
C ASN A 7 5.47 -26.60 -9.32
N GLU A 8 4.59 -26.84 -8.35
CA GLU A 8 3.12 -26.65 -8.47
C GLU A 8 2.66 -25.18 -8.55
N TYR A 9 3.58 -24.20 -8.56
CA TYR A 9 3.25 -22.78 -8.53
C TYR A 9 3.77 -22.05 -9.78
N LYS A 10 2.93 -21.22 -10.42
CA LYS A 10 3.34 -20.45 -11.61
C LYS A 10 4.08 -19.17 -11.23
N THR A 11 3.77 -18.60 -10.07
CA THR A 11 4.34 -17.35 -9.55
C THR A 11 4.60 -17.43 -8.04
N LEU A 12 5.44 -16.53 -7.51
CA LEU A 12 5.75 -16.48 -6.07
C LEU A 12 4.53 -16.03 -5.25
N TRP A 13 3.78 -15.04 -5.74
CA TRP A 13 2.64 -14.53 -4.99
C TRP A 13 1.52 -15.57 -4.85
N GLU A 14 1.29 -16.42 -5.86
CA GLU A 14 0.32 -17.52 -5.77
C GLU A 14 0.69 -18.49 -4.64
N LYS A 15 1.98 -18.83 -4.52
CA LYS A 15 2.50 -19.69 -3.45
C LYS A 15 2.20 -19.08 -2.08
N TYR A 16 2.48 -17.79 -1.88
CA TYR A 16 2.20 -17.15 -0.60
C TYR A 16 0.70 -16.99 -0.33
N PHE A 17 -0.10 -16.67 -1.36
CA PHE A 17 -1.54 -16.54 -1.21
C PHE A 17 -2.21 -17.84 -0.76
N LEU A 18 -1.71 -19.01 -1.19
CA LEU A 18 -2.23 -20.30 -0.74
C LEU A 18 -2.12 -20.52 0.78
N ASN A 19 -1.09 -19.95 1.40
CA ASN A 19 -0.94 -19.96 2.86
C ASN A 19 -1.81 -18.88 3.50
N PHE A 20 -1.80 -17.67 2.94
CA PHE A 20 -2.52 -16.52 3.47
C PHE A 20 -4.05 -16.67 3.41
N ARG A 21 -4.62 -17.28 2.37
CA ARG A 21 -6.08 -17.38 2.16
C ARG A 21 -6.85 -18.02 3.31
N ASN A 22 -6.19 -18.84 4.14
CA ASN A 22 -6.82 -19.50 5.28
C ASN A 22 -7.03 -18.56 6.47
N VAL A 23 -6.27 -17.47 6.53
CA VAL A 23 -6.34 -16.46 7.59
C VAL A 23 -6.86 -15.11 7.10
N ALA A 24 -6.79 -14.85 5.79
CA ALA A 24 -7.24 -13.61 5.15
C ALA A 24 -8.69 -13.26 5.49
N SER A 25 -9.01 -11.96 5.43
CA SER A 25 -10.40 -11.51 5.54
C SER A 25 -11.22 -12.06 4.34
N PRO A 26 -12.54 -12.27 4.50
CA PRO A 26 -13.39 -12.77 3.42
C PRO A 26 -13.47 -11.82 2.21
N LEU A 27 -12.98 -10.58 2.36
CA LEU A 27 -12.91 -9.59 1.30
C LEU A 27 -11.76 -9.88 0.31
N ARG A 28 -10.73 -10.64 0.72
CA ARG A 28 -9.52 -10.83 -0.10
C ARG A 28 -9.64 -12.07 -0.96
N LYS A 29 -9.99 -11.86 -2.23
CA LYS A 29 -10.06 -12.87 -3.28
C LYS A 29 -8.77 -12.89 -4.12
N PRO A 30 -8.40 -14.02 -4.74
CA PRO A 30 -7.26 -14.09 -5.67
C PRO A 30 -7.28 -13.01 -6.76
N ALA A 31 -8.47 -12.67 -7.25
CA ALA A 31 -8.68 -11.69 -8.31
C ALA A 31 -8.05 -10.31 -8.02
N LEU A 32 -8.01 -9.88 -6.75
CA LEU A 32 -7.33 -8.65 -6.36
C LEU A 32 -5.82 -8.73 -6.65
N PHE A 33 -5.20 -9.85 -6.29
CA PHE A 33 -3.77 -10.08 -6.47
C PHE A 33 -3.42 -10.35 -7.94
N ASP A 34 -4.31 -10.99 -8.69
CA ASP A 34 -4.19 -11.10 -10.15
C ASP A 34 -4.20 -9.72 -10.82
N TRP A 35 -5.12 -8.83 -10.40
CA TRP A 35 -5.19 -7.46 -10.90
C TRP A 35 -3.94 -6.65 -10.55
N LEU A 36 -3.47 -6.74 -9.30
CA LEU A 36 -2.23 -6.10 -8.85
C LEU A 36 -1.01 -6.62 -9.63
N TYR A 37 -0.89 -7.95 -9.79
CA TYR A 37 0.17 -8.57 -10.57
C TYR A 37 0.17 -8.06 -12.01
N ASN A 38 -0.99 -8.06 -12.68
CA ASN A 38 -1.08 -7.55 -14.05
C ASN A 38 -0.75 -6.07 -14.16
N SER A 39 -1.13 -5.26 -13.17
CA SER A 39 -0.74 -3.84 -13.09
C SER A 39 0.78 -3.70 -12.95
N TYR A 40 1.40 -4.39 -12.00
CA TYR A 40 2.84 -4.30 -11.74
C TYR A 40 3.73 -4.76 -12.89
N ARG A 41 3.20 -5.54 -13.84
CA ARG A 41 3.91 -5.87 -15.09
C ARG A 41 4.22 -4.66 -15.96
N CYS A 42 3.50 -3.56 -15.77
CA CYS A 42 3.69 -2.31 -16.51
C CYS A 42 4.21 -1.16 -15.63
N LEU A 43 4.08 -1.29 -14.30
CA LEU A 43 4.50 -0.30 -13.32
C LEU A 43 5.91 -0.61 -12.81
N TYR A 44 6.92 -0.24 -13.61
CA TYR A 44 8.31 -0.29 -13.20
C TYR A 44 9.13 0.85 -13.82
N LEU A 45 10.20 1.25 -13.14
CA LEU A 45 11.12 2.28 -13.64
C LEU A 45 11.82 1.82 -14.92
N SER A 46 12.02 2.74 -15.88
CA SER A 46 12.65 2.40 -17.17
C SER A 46 14.11 1.95 -17.06
N CYS A 47 14.73 2.13 -15.90
CA CYS A 47 16.10 1.71 -15.60
C CYS A 47 16.21 0.25 -15.13
N VAL A 48 15.08 -0.44 -14.94
CA VAL A 48 15.03 -1.85 -14.54
C VAL A 48 15.51 -2.73 -15.69
N ASP A 49 16.35 -3.73 -15.37
CA ASP A 49 16.74 -4.77 -16.31
C ASP A 49 15.49 -5.58 -16.74
N PRO A 50 15.14 -5.64 -18.05
CA PRO A 50 13.94 -6.35 -18.50
C PRO A 50 13.87 -7.82 -18.03
N SER A 51 15.01 -8.46 -17.79
CA SER A 51 15.07 -9.83 -17.28
C SER A 51 14.57 -9.98 -15.84
N LEU A 52 14.55 -8.89 -15.06
CA LEU A 52 14.09 -8.85 -13.67
C LEU A 52 12.61 -8.45 -13.53
N VAL A 53 11.95 -7.98 -14.60
CA VAL A 53 10.57 -7.47 -14.53
C VAL A 53 9.58 -8.52 -14.01
N SER A 54 9.69 -9.78 -14.46
CA SER A 54 8.80 -10.85 -13.96
C SER A 54 8.98 -11.07 -12.45
N ARG A 55 10.23 -11.11 -11.99
CA ARG A 55 10.56 -11.26 -10.57
C ARG A 55 10.06 -10.05 -9.76
N LEU A 56 10.27 -8.84 -10.25
CA LEU A 56 9.78 -7.62 -9.61
C LEU A 56 8.26 -7.58 -9.49
N THR A 57 7.56 -8.00 -10.53
CA THR A 57 6.09 -8.11 -10.53
C THR A 57 5.66 -9.00 -9.36
N ASP A 58 6.28 -10.17 -9.22
CA ASP A 58 6.05 -11.08 -8.09
C ASP A 58 6.30 -10.41 -6.74
N LEU A 59 7.46 -9.76 -6.55
CA LEU A 59 7.82 -9.13 -5.28
C LEU A 59 6.85 -8.00 -4.90
N LYS A 60 6.45 -7.17 -5.87
CA LYS A 60 5.49 -6.08 -5.65
C LYS A 60 4.11 -6.64 -5.27
N THR A 61 3.62 -7.69 -5.95
CA THR A 61 2.37 -8.34 -5.56
C THR A 61 2.45 -8.96 -4.17
N CYS A 62 3.57 -9.59 -3.81
CA CYS A 62 3.78 -10.14 -2.47
C CYS A 62 3.79 -9.04 -1.40
N LEU A 63 4.46 -7.91 -1.65
CA LEU A 63 4.44 -6.77 -0.73
C LEU A 63 3.06 -6.16 -0.59
N ALA A 64 2.31 -6.01 -1.69
CA ALA A 64 0.93 -5.54 -1.64
C ALA A 64 0.03 -6.50 -0.83
N MET A 65 0.27 -7.81 -0.89
CA MET A 65 -0.42 -8.78 -0.03
C MET A 65 -0.09 -8.59 1.46
N ILE A 66 1.15 -8.26 1.80
CA ILE A 66 1.51 -7.87 3.17
C ILE A 66 0.82 -6.55 3.56
N GLY A 67 0.81 -5.55 2.67
CA GLY A 67 0.11 -4.29 2.89
C GLY A 67 -1.38 -4.51 3.17
N VAL A 68 -2.05 -5.34 2.36
CA VAL A 68 -3.45 -5.74 2.56
C VAL A 68 -3.66 -6.47 3.89
N ALA A 69 -2.73 -7.35 4.30
CA ALA A 69 -2.84 -8.04 5.57
C ALA A 69 -2.78 -7.07 6.77
N VAL A 70 -1.87 -6.09 6.69
CA VAL A 70 -1.73 -5.06 7.73
C VAL A 70 -2.94 -4.12 7.74
N ASP A 71 -3.41 -3.69 6.58
CA ASP A 71 -4.63 -2.89 6.38
C ASP A 71 -5.86 -3.58 6.98
N ASP A 72 -6.10 -4.85 6.64
CA ASP A 72 -7.20 -5.64 7.20
C ASP A 72 -7.09 -5.77 8.73
N SER A 73 -5.87 -5.93 9.25
CA SER A 73 -5.62 -6.01 10.70
C SER A 73 -5.91 -4.70 11.43
N CYS A 74 -6.03 -3.58 10.71
CA CYS A 74 -6.31 -2.26 11.24
C CYS A 74 -7.78 -1.86 11.05
N ASP A 75 -8.31 -2.03 9.84
CA ASP A 75 -9.60 -1.46 9.46
C ASP A 75 -10.76 -2.46 9.50
N TYR A 76 -10.49 -3.77 9.40
CA TYR A 76 -11.56 -4.77 9.45
C TYR A 76 -11.88 -5.21 10.89
N ALA A 77 -12.86 -4.53 11.50
CA ALA A 77 -13.24 -4.70 12.91
C ALA A 77 -13.48 -6.17 13.33
N LEU A 78 -14.18 -6.96 12.52
CA LEU A 78 -14.46 -8.37 12.84
C LEU A 78 -13.19 -9.23 12.88
N LEU A 79 -12.25 -8.99 11.96
CA LEU A 79 -10.96 -9.68 11.97
C LEU A 79 -10.15 -9.28 13.20
N ARG A 80 -10.12 -7.99 13.53
CA ARG A 80 -9.47 -7.49 14.74
C ARG A 80 -10.01 -8.15 16.01
N GLU A 81 -11.32 -8.10 16.23
CA GLU A 81 -11.96 -8.67 17.41
C GLU A 81 -11.66 -10.17 17.54
N LYS A 82 -11.76 -10.92 16.43
CA LYS A 82 -11.45 -12.36 16.40
C LYS A 82 -10.00 -12.68 16.78
N ASN A 83 -9.06 -11.78 16.49
CA ASN A 83 -7.64 -12.05 16.60
C ASN A 83 -6.95 -11.44 17.82
N GLY A 84 -7.68 -10.76 18.70
CA GLY A 84 -7.13 -10.19 19.94
C GLY A 84 -7.23 -8.66 20.03
N GLY A 85 -8.04 -8.04 19.19
CA GLY A 85 -8.33 -6.61 19.22
C GLY A 85 -7.11 -5.75 18.91
N ASP A 86 -6.92 -4.69 19.67
CA ASP A 86 -5.90 -3.68 19.40
C ASP A 86 -4.47 -4.22 19.49
N LYS A 87 -4.23 -5.17 20.40
CA LYS A 87 -2.92 -5.83 20.52
C LYS A 87 -2.53 -6.55 19.24
N PHE A 88 -3.50 -7.18 18.58
CA PHE A 88 -3.30 -7.83 17.29
C PHE A 88 -2.96 -6.83 16.18
N SER A 89 -3.68 -5.70 16.08
CA SER A 89 -3.38 -4.64 15.11
C SER A 89 -1.97 -4.10 15.29
N TYR A 90 -1.58 -3.78 16.53
CA TYR A 90 -0.23 -3.25 16.81
C TYR A 90 0.88 -4.28 16.59
N GLU A 91 0.62 -5.58 16.83
CA GLU A 91 1.58 -6.63 16.50
C GLU A 91 1.85 -6.70 15.00
N ILE A 92 0.80 -6.71 14.18
CA ILE A 92 0.95 -6.75 12.72
C ILE A 92 1.63 -5.47 12.19
N LEU A 93 1.25 -4.28 12.70
CA LEU A 93 1.93 -3.02 12.38
C LEU A 93 3.42 -3.04 12.76
N SER A 94 3.74 -3.61 13.93
CA SER A 94 5.11 -3.71 14.45
C SER A 94 6.04 -4.45 13.49
N MET A 95 5.53 -5.42 12.72
CA MET A 95 6.32 -6.11 11.70
C MET A 95 6.87 -5.14 10.66
N LEU A 96 6.07 -4.18 10.19
CA LEU A 96 6.49 -3.18 9.21
C LEU A 96 7.46 -2.17 9.84
N TYR A 97 7.16 -1.69 11.05
CA TYR A 97 8.05 -0.79 11.79
C TYR A 97 9.46 -1.39 12.02
N ASN A 98 9.50 -2.69 12.26
CA ASN A 98 10.69 -3.46 12.58
C ASN A 98 11.10 -4.40 11.43
N THR A 99 10.94 -3.94 10.18
CA THR A 99 11.33 -4.73 9.00
C THR A 99 12.80 -5.17 9.05
N ASP A 100 13.70 -4.39 9.67
CA ASP A 100 15.10 -4.77 9.88
C ASP A 100 15.27 -5.96 10.84
N LYS A 101 14.36 -6.11 11.80
CA LYS A 101 14.32 -7.27 12.71
C LYS A 101 13.73 -8.50 12.03
N ILE A 102 12.71 -8.31 11.18
CA ILE A 102 12.15 -9.37 10.33
C ILE A 102 13.24 -9.93 9.39
N GLU A 103 14.01 -9.04 8.76
CA GLU A 103 15.11 -9.39 7.85
C GLU A 103 16.22 -10.18 8.56
N SER A 104 16.70 -9.70 9.72
CA SER A 104 17.76 -10.36 10.49
C SER A 104 17.30 -11.69 11.09
N GLY A 105 16.00 -11.88 11.29
CA GLY A 105 15.43 -13.03 11.99
C GLY A 105 15.36 -12.85 13.51
N ASP A 106 15.61 -11.62 13.99
CA ASP A 106 15.58 -11.25 15.40
C ASP A 106 14.24 -10.63 15.83
N TYR A 107 13.21 -10.73 14.98
CA TYR A 107 11.88 -10.21 15.30
C TYR A 107 11.25 -11.01 16.45
N ILE A 108 10.87 -10.31 17.50
CA ILE A 108 10.21 -10.85 18.68
C ILE A 108 8.83 -10.19 18.77
N LEU A 109 7.81 -11.02 19.02
CA LEU A 109 6.45 -10.54 19.20
C LEU A 109 6.36 -9.55 20.37
N LEU A 110 5.53 -8.52 20.24
CA LEU A 110 5.27 -7.57 21.32
C LEU A 110 4.53 -8.23 22.50
N ASP A 111 3.62 -9.16 22.20
CA ASP A 111 2.87 -9.91 23.22
C ASP A 111 2.99 -11.43 23.02
N ALA A 112 3.58 -12.11 24.02
CA ALA A 112 3.74 -13.57 24.02
C ALA A 112 2.41 -14.34 23.99
N HIS A 113 1.29 -13.73 24.38
CA HIS A 113 -0.03 -14.36 24.25
C HIS A 113 -0.47 -14.49 22.79
N LEU A 114 0.12 -13.72 21.86
CA LEU A 114 -0.18 -13.77 20.43
C LEU A 114 0.62 -14.85 19.69
N THR A 115 1.52 -15.59 20.35
CA THR A 115 2.37 -16.61 19.70
C THR A 115 1.56 -17.70 18.98
N ASN A 116 0.35 -18.01 19.45
CA ASN A 116 -0.53 -19.00 18.83
C ASN A 116 -1.53 -18.41 17.81
N ASN A 117 -1.47 -17.09 17.55
CA ASN A 117 -2.34 -16.47 16.57
C ASN A 117 -1.87 -16.85 15.14
N MET A 118 -2.72 -17.60 14.43
CA MET A 118 -2.38 -18.12 13.10
C MET A 118 -2.24 -17.01 12.04
N TYR A 119 -2.98 -15.91 12.17
CA TYR A 119 -2.88 -14.78 11.27
C TYR A 119 -1.51 -14.12 11.37
N ILE A 120 -1.07 -13.82 12.59
CA ILE A 120 0.26 -13.25 12.86
C ILE A 120 1.33 -14.21 12.36
N LYS A 121 1.28 -15.49 12.77
CA LYS A 121 2.28 -16.48 12.37
C LYS A 121 2.41 -16.59 10.85
N THR A 122 1.29 -16.75 10.14
CA THR A 122 1.29 -16.89 8.68
C THR A 122 1.83 -15.63 8.00
N THR A 123 1.41 -14.45 8.46
CA THR A 123 1.84 -13.17 7.88
C THR A 123 3.32 -12.91 8.13
N VAL A 124 3.82 -13.17 9.35
CA VAL A 124 5.25 -13.06 9.71
C VAL A 124 6.11 -14.04 8.90
N GLU A 125 5.68 -15.29 8.75
CA GLU A 125 6.41 -16.29 7.97
C GLU A 125 6.54 -15.88 6.50
N ILE A 126 5.45 -15.43 5.88
CA ILE A 126 5.46 -14.92 4.50
C ILE A 126 6.36 -13.69 4.40
N TYR A 127 6.20 -12.72 5.30
CA TYR A 127 6.96 -11.47 5.24
C TYR A 127 8.45 -11.69 5.49
N SER A 128 8.81 -12.57 6.42
CA SER A 128 10.21 -12.93 6.69
C SER A 128 10.85 -13.60 5.49
N ASP A 129 10.19 -14.57 4.84
CA ASP A 129 10.71 -15.19 3.62
C ASP A 129 10.86 -14.16 2.49
N LEU A 130 9.85 -13.31 2.28
CA LEU A 130 9.86 -12.25 1.27
C LEU A 130 11.03 -11.28 1.48
N ILE A 131 11.23 -10.77 2.68
CA ILE A 131 12.28 -9.78 2.95
C ILE A 131 13.65 -10.45 2.92
N LYS A 132 13.84 -11.54 3.67
CA LYS A 132 15.16 -12.16 3.89
C LYS A 132 15.67 -12.92 2.68
N ASN A 133 14.82 -13.63 1.95
CA ASN A 133 15.26 -14.52 0.88
C ASN A 133 15.02 -13.91 -0.51
N GLN A 134 13.96 -13.12 -0.67
CA GLN A 134 13.56 -12.63 -1.99
C GLN A 134 14.02 -11.20 -2.28
N ILE A 135 13.76 -10.25 -1.37
CA ILE A 135 14.13 -8.84 -1.53
C ILE A 135 15.61 -8.62 -1.22
N ALA A 136 16.14 -9.20 -0.13
CA ALA A 136 17.55 -9.05 0.23
C ALA A 136 18.52 -9.67 -0.79
N SER A 137 18.03 -10.53 -1.69
CA SER A 137 18.82 -11.10 -2.79
C SER A 137 18.74 -10.29 -4.10
N LEU A 138 18.14 -9.09 -4.08
CA LEU A 138 18.18 -8.18 -5.22
C LEU A 138 19.61 -7.62 -5.41
N PRO A 139 20.05 -7.40 -6.67
CA PRO A 139 21.45 -7.06 -6.96
C PRO A 139 22.02 -5.87 -6.21
N ARG A 140 21.18 -4.86 -5.95
CA ARG A 140 21.55 -3.62 -5.26
C ARG A 140 20.76 -3.41 -3.98
N TYR A 141 20.36 -4.50 -3.32
CA TYR A 141 19.64 -4.42 -2.06
C TYR A 141 20.37 -3.52 -1.04
N CYS A 142 21.67 -3.75 -0.83
CA CYS A 142 22.48 -3.00 0.13
C CYS A 142 22.52 -1.49 -0.15
N ASP A 143 22.46 -1.07 -1.41
CA ASP A 143 22.56 0.34 -1.81
C ASP A 143 21.32 1.15 -1.40
N PHE A 144 20.16 0.50 -1.32
CA PHE A 144 18.86 1.16 -1.08
C PHE A 144 18.13 0.61 0.15
N ARG A 145 18.81 -0.23 0.96
CA ARG A 145 18.22 -0.89 2.12
C ARG A 145 17.67 0.11 3.13
N GLY A 146 18.41 1.19 3.39
CA GLY A 146 17.99 2.20 4.38
C GLY A 146 16.68 2.87 4.00
N GLU A 147 16.57 3.30 2.75
CA GLU A 147 15.38 3.95 2.17
C GLU A 147 14.20 2.99 2.11
N PHE A 148 14.43 1.72 1.77
CA PHE A 148 13.38 0.70 1.78
C PHE A 148 12.83 0.48 3.20
N LEU A 149 13.69 0.35 4.20
CA LEU A 149 13.26 0.22 5.59
C LEU A 149 12.48 1.45 6.07
N LEU A 150 12.90 2.65 5.66
CA LEU A 150 12.16 3.88 5.95
C LEU A 150 10.80 3.91 5.25
N ALA A 151 10.72 3.53 3.98
CA ALA A 151 9.47 3.45 3.24
C ALA A 151 8.49 2.46 3.89
N MET A 152 8.96 1.29 4.35
CA MET A 152 8.13 0.34 5.10
C MET A 152 7.59 0.91 6.41
N ARG A 153 8.37 1.74 7.12
CA ARG A 153 7.89 2.47 8.31
C ARG A 153 6.81 3.48 7.94
N ASN A 154 6.99 4.23 6.84
CA ASN A 154 5.96 5.17 6.37
C ASN A 154 4.64 4.46 6.04
N VAL A 155 4.70 3.25 5.45
CA VAL A 155 3.51 2.41 5.21
C VAL A 155 2.84 2.06 6.55
N ALA A 156 3.61 1.65 7.56
CA ALA A 156 3.11 1.34 8.90
C ALA A 156 2.44 2.55 9.56
N GLU A 157 3.11 3.72 9.54
CA GLU A 157 2.59 4.98 10.07
C GLU A 157 1.28 5.38 9.39
N SER A 158 1.20 5.19 8.08
CA SER A 158 -0.01 5.48 7.30
C SER A 158 -1.19 4.60 7.72
N MET A 159 -0.97 3.30 7.93
CA MET A 159 -2.02 2.37 8.35
C MET A 159 -2.41 2.57 9.82
N GLU A 160 -1.45 2.84 10.69
CA GLU A 160 -1.70 3.20 12.08
C GLU A 160 -2.50 4.51 12.19
N PHE A 161 -2.20 5.50 11.34
CA PHE A 161 -2.96 6.75 11.28
C PHE A 161 -4.44 6.49 10.96
N SER A 162 -4.74 5.72 9.91
CA SER A 162 -6.12 5.34 9.57
C SER A 162 -6.81 4.59 10.71
N TYR A 163 -6.14 3.61 11.31
CA TYR A 163 -6.63 2.87 12.46
C TYR A 163 -7.00 3.78 13.64
N LEU A 164 -6.13 4.74 13.99
CA LEU A 164 -6.36 5.66 15.12
C LEU A 164 -7.53 6.61 14.85
N LEU A 165 -7.67 7.11 13.63
CA LEU A 165 -8.81 7.95 13.24
C LEU A 165 -10.12 7.17 13.35
N ASN A 166 -10.15 5.94 12.83
CA ASN A 166 -11.32 5.06 12.85
C ASN A 166 -11.71 4.66 14.28
N LYS A 167 -10.73 4.24 15.07
CA LYS A 167 -10.93 3.82 16.46
C LYS A 167 -11.46 4.95 17.34
N ASN A 168 -10.84 6.13 17.24
CA ASN A 168 -11.17 7.25 18.11
C ASN A 168 -12.26 8.16 17.52
N LYS A 169 -12.73 7.86 16.31
CA LYS A 169 -13.69 8.67 15.55
C LYS A 169 -13.23 10.13 15.41
N ILE A 170 -11.94 10.31 15.09
CA ILE A 170 -11.34 11.64 14.93
C ILE A 170 -11.28 11.96 13.44
N VAL A 171 -11.54 13.21 13.10
CA VAL A 171 -11.32 13.72 11.73
C VAL A 171 -10.26 14.79 11.77
N TYR A 172 -9.30 14.68 10.86
CA TYR A 172 -8.24 15.66 10.64
C TYR A 172 -8.55 16.51 9.40
N PRO A 173 -7.91 17.68 9.25
CA PRO A 173 -7.97 18.47 8.02
C PRO A 173 -7.60 17.63 6.80
N PHE A 174 -8.24 17.89 5.66
CA PHE A 174 -8.07 17.11 4.42
C PHE A 174 -6.60 16.94 4.03
N SER A 175 -5.86 18.05 4.02
CA SER A 175 -4.44 18.04 3.65
C SER A 175 -3.57 17.17 4.57
N HIS A 176 -3.92 17.03 5.85
CA HIS A 176 -3.21 16.16 6.78
C HIS A 176 -3.55 14.70 6.51
N VAL A 177 -4.84 14.38 6.31
CA VAL A 177 -5.28 13.02 5.96
C VAL A 177 -4.62 12.52 4.68
N VAL A 178 -4.60 13.35 3.63
CA VAL A 178 -3.96 13.02 2.35
C VAL A 178 -2.49 12.68 2.53
N ARG A 179 -1.74 13.52 3.26
CA ARG A 179 -0.30 13.32 3.48
C ARG A 179 -0.01 12.09 4.31
N SER A 180 -0.76 11.88 5.39
CA SER A 180 -0.55 10.76 6.31
C SER A 180 -0.97 9.42 5.71
N ARG A 181 -1.94 9.39 4.80
CA ARG A 181 -2.43 8.16 4.16
C ARG A 181 -1.69 7.74 2.89
N ALA A 182 -0.94 8.64 2.26
CA ALA A 182 -0.41 8.40 0.91
C ALA A 182 0.45 7.12 0.81
N ALA A 183 1.30 6.88 1.81
CA ALA A 183 2.25 5.78 1.80
C ALA A 183 1.60 4.38 1.81
N SER A 184 0.32 4.24 2.22
CA SER A 184 -0.37 2.94 2.18
C SER A 184 -0.50 2.34 0.77
N THR A 185 -0.35 3.15 -0.28
CA THR A 185 -0.35 2.68 -1.67
C THR A 185 0.98 2.05 -2.11
N MET A 186 2.02 2.17 -1.28
CA MET A 186 3.32 1.50 -1.42
C MET A 186 4.08 1.83 -2.72
N ILE A 187 3.82 2.96 -3.37
CA ILE A 187 4.50 3.33 -4.62
C ILE A 187 5.98 3.62 -4.37
N GLU A 188 6.34 4.34 -3.30
CA GLU A 188 7.73 4.52 -2.88
C GLU A 188 8.44 3.18 -2.67
N THR A 189 7.82 2.28 -1.91
CA THR A 189 8.36 0.94 -1.63
C THR A 189 8.58 0.13 -2.92
N HIS A 190 7.60 0.11 -3.82
CA HIS A 190 7.72 -0.61 -5.09
C HIS A 190 8.78 -0.01 -6.01
N SER A 191 8.92 1.31 -6.01
CA SER A 191 9.95 2.00 -6.80
C SER A 191 11.35 1.74 -6.25
N LEU A 192 11.49 1.57 -4.93
CA LEU A 192 12.76 1.16 -4.32
C LEU A 192 13.16 -0.26 -4.72
N LEU A 193 12.21 -1.20 -4.88
CA LEU A 193 12.52 -2.52 -5.45
C LEU A 193 13.06 -2.42 -6.89
N ASP A 194 12.51 -1.50 -7.69
CA ASP A 194 13.00 -1.24 -9.04
C ASP A 194 14.44 -0.71 -9.02
N LEU A 195 14.76 0.21 -8.11
CA LEU A 195 16.13 0.71 -7.93
C LEU A 195 17.09 -0.39 -7.50
N MET A 196 16.69 -1.25 -6.56
CA MET A 196 17.47 -2.45 -6.14
C MET A 196 17.72 -3.43 -7.29
N SER A 197 16.93 -3.35 -8.35
CA SER A 197 17.00 -4.18 -9.55
C SER A 197 17.62 -3.45 -10.76
N SER A 198 18.05 -2.20 -10.59
CA SER A 198 18.62 -1.38 -11.67
C SER A 198 20.13 -1.25 -11.55
N LYS A 199 20.86 -1.78 -12.54
CA LYS A 199 22.33 -1.71 -12.58
C LYS A 199 22.86 -0.28 -12.77
N ASN A 200 22.08 0.61 -13.39
CA ASN A 200 22.58 1.88 -13.93
C ASN A 200 22.02 3.12 -13.22
N PHE A 201 21.24 2.96 -12.15
CA PHE A 201 20.73 4.12 -11.40
C PHE A 201 21.87 4.84 -10.66
N ASP A 202 21.98 6.16 -10.88
CA ASP A 202 22.90 7.04 -10.16
C ASP A 202 22.34 7.40 -8.79
N THR A 203 23.01 6.95 -7.72
CA THR A 203 22.61 7.21 -6.34
C THR A 203 22.63 8.69 -5.97
N SER A 204 23.32 9.55 -6.74
CA SER A 204 23.26 11.01 -6.54
C SER A 204 21.86 11.59 -6.81
N GLU A 205 21.04 10.88 -7.58
CA GLU A 205 19.66 11.28 -7.93
C GLU A 205 18.62 10.78 -6.93
N LEU A 206 19.01 9.94 -5.95
CA LEU A 206 18.09 9.24 -5.05
C LEU A 206 17.14 10.17 -4.30
N GLY A 207 17.64 11.27 -3.75
CA GLY A 207 16.79 12.23 -3.02
C GLY A 207 15.66 12.80 -3.88
N LYS A 208 15.93 13.07 -5.16
CA LYS A 208 14.92 13.58 -6.11
C LYS A 208 13.95 12.47 -6.52
N ALA A 209 14.45 11.26 -6.74
CA ALA A 209 13.63 10.11 -7.07
C ALA A 209 12.62 9.79 -5.94
N ILE A 210 13.06 9.80 -4.68
CA ILE A 210 12.18 9.60 -3.52
C ILE A 210 11.05 10.65 -3.46
N VAL A 211 11.36 11.92 -3.72
CA VAL A 211 10.32 12.97 -3.76
C VAL A 211 9.29 12.69 -4.85
N LEU A 212 9.73 12.29 -6.04
CA LEU A 212 8.83 11.93 -7.15
C LEU A 212 7.97 10.71 -6.78
N PHE A 213 8.52 9.70 -6.12
CA PHE A 213 7.76 8.51 -5.71
C PHE A 213 6.70 8.85 -4.65
N LYS A 214 7.02 9.71 -3.69
CA LYS A 214 6.05 10.19 -2.69
C LYS A 214 4.94 11.04 -3.29
N GLN A 215 5.22 11.81 -4.35
CA GLN A 215 4.16 12.47 -5.13
C GLN A 215 3.25 11.44 -5.81
N ALA A 216 3.83 10.36 -6.34
CA ALA A 216 3.05 9.27 -6.94
C ALA A 216 2.20 8.52 -5.90
N ASP A 217 2.66 8.35 -4.65
CA ASP A 217 1.83 7.83 -3.56
C ASP A 217 0.57 8.69 -3.33
N ILE A 218 0.71 10.03 -3.35
CA ILE A 218 -0.43 10.94 -3.20
C ILE A 218 -1.41 10.78 -4.37
N VAL A 219 -0.89 10.72 -5.61
CA VAL A 219 -1.71 10.52 -6.82
C VAL A 219 -2.45 9.19 -6.75
N ALA A 220 -1.76 8.10 -6.39
CA ALA A 220 -2.35 6.78 -6.25
C ALA A 220 -3.43 6.75 -5.15
N MET A 221 -3.18 7.39 -4.01
CA MET A 221 -4.11 7.42 -2.87
C MET A 221 -5.38 8.21 -3.20
N LEU A 222 -5.27 9.38 -3.85
CA LEU A 222 -6.43 10.15 -4.29
C LEU A 222 -7.20 9.42 -5.39
N SER A 223 -6.51 8.77 -6.33
CA SER A 223 -7.13 7.94 -7.36
C SER A 223 -7.90 6.76 -6.75
N ASN A 224 -7.30 6.07 -5.78
CA ASN A 224 -7.98 5.02 -5.02
C ASN A 224 -9.24 5.58 -4.32
N THR A 225 -9.12 6.74 -3.64
CA THR A 225 -10.23 7.40 -2.95
C THR A 225 -11.44 7.64 -3.85
N ILE A 226 -11.23 8.12 -5.09
CA ILE A 226 -12.33 8.36 -6.04
C ILE A 226 -13.10 7.08 -6.36
N ASN A 227 -12.41 5.93 -6.38
CA ASN A 227 -13.01 4.64 -6.69
C ASN A 227 -13.63 3.96 -5.46
N THR A 228 -13.11 4.23 -4.26
CA THR A 228 -13.49 3.50 -3.03
C THR A 228 -14.37 4.29 -2.08
N TRP A 229 -14.51 5.61 -2.23
CA TRP A 229 -15.15 6.45 -1.21
C TRP A 229 -16.57 5.98 -0.86
N THR A 230 -17.38 5.54 -1.84
CA THR A 230 -18.75 5.10 -1.54
C THR A 230 -18.78 3.90 -0.60
N ARG A 231 -17.84 2.97 -0.74
CA ARG A 231 -17.67 1.83 0.16
C ARG A 231 -17.19 2.32 1.54
N GLU A 232 -16.20 3.21 1.57
CA GLU A 232 -15.64 3.80 2.80
C GLU A 232 -16.70 4.55 3.63
N ILE A 233 -17.66 5.22 2.99
CA ILE A 233 -18.81 5.84 3.67
C ILE A 233 -19.70 4.80 4.35
N THR A 234 -19.95 3.67 3.69
CA THR A 234 -20.73 2.56 4.28
C THR A 234 -20.00 1.96 5.47
N GLU A 235 -18.68 1.86 5.40
CA GLU A 235 -17.82 1.32 6.47
C GLU A 235 -17.58 2.32 7.61
N ARG A 236 -18.00 3.59 7.45
CA ARG A 236 -17.74 4.69 8.39
C ARG A 236 -16.25 4.93 8.61
N ASP A 237 -15.48 4.90 7.53
CA ASP A 237 -14.05 5.22 7.56
C ASP A 237 -13.82 6.72 7.77
N TYR A 238 -13.41 7.10 8.98
CA TYR A 238 -13.05 8.46 9.39
C TYR A 238 -11.76 8.94 8.73
N SER A 239 -10.96 8.02 8.18
CA SER A 239 -9.75 8.35 7.44
C SER A 239 -10.04 8.65 5.96
N CYS A 240 -11.28 8.50 5.49
CA CYS A 240 -11.70 8.82 4.11
C CYS A 240 -11.46 10.31 3.78
N PRO A 241 -10.69 10.65 2.72
CA PRO A 241 -10.44 12.04 2.35
C PRO A 241 -11.71 12.80 1.94
N VAL A 242 -12.72 12.13 1.36
CA VAL A 242 -14.02 12.73 1.04
C VAL A 242 -14.71 13.26 2.30
N ILE A 243 -14.71 12.48 3.39
CA ILE A 243 -15.28 12.90 4.68
C ILE A 243 -14.53 14.09 5.25
N SER A 244 -13.21 14.02 5.26
CA SER A 244 -12.35 15.08 5.79
C SER A 244 -12.57 16.39 5.04
N LEU A 245 -12.63 16.35 3.71
CA LEU A 245 -12.88 17.52 2.89
C LEU A 245 -14.31 18.07 3.08
N ALA A 246 -15.31 17.21 3.13
CA ALA A 246 -16.70 17.63 3.31
C ALA A 246 -16.92 18.35 4.66
N LEU A 247 -16.28 17.86 5.72
CA LEU A 247 -16.30 18.47 7.05
C LEU A 247 -15.54 19.80 7.06
N GLU A 248 -14.36 19.86 6.44
CA GLU A 248 -13.56 21.09 6.33
C GLU A 248 -14.31 22.19 5.56
N LYS A 249 -15.01 21.82 4.48
CA LYS A 249 -15.86 22.72 3.68
C LYS A 249 -17.23 22.98 4.31
N LYS A 250 -17.53 22.40 5.47
CA LYS A 250 -18.79 22.53 6.22
C LYS A 250 -20.03 22.10 5.41
N LEU A 251 -19.86 21.17 4.48
CA LEU A 251 -20.95 20.59 3.68
C LEU A 251 -21.78 19.59 4.49
N ILE A 252 -21.13 18.93 5.45
CA ILE A 252 -21.78 18.11 6.48
C ILE A 252 -21.26 18.53 7.86
N LYS A 253 -22.01 18.17 8.91
CA LYS A 253 -21.51 18.20 10.29
C LYS A 253 -20.99 16.83 10.68
N PHE A 254 -20.09 16.79 11.67
CA PHE A 254 -19.60 15.53 12.23
C PHE A 254 -20.75 14.62 12.70
N SER A 255 -21.78 15.20 13.33
CA SER A 255 -22.98 14.47 13.74
C SER A 255 -23.77 13.85 12.58
N ASP A 256 -23.71 14.46 11.40
CA ASP A 256 -24.36 13.90 10.21
C ASP A 256 -23.64 12.63 9.77
N PHE A 257 -22.31 12.62 9.82
CA PHE A 257 -21.51 11.43 9.52
C PHE A 257 -21.74 10.28 10.51
N GLU A 258 -22.06 10.55 11.78
CA GLU A 258 -22.37 9.47 12.74
C GLU A 258 -23.80 8.94 12.63
N ARG A 259 -24.77 9.78 12.25
CA ARG A 259 -26.21 9.48 12.42
C ARG A 259 -26.96 9.27 11.12
N ALA A 260 -26.54 9.90 10.03
CA ALA A 260 -27.23 9.76 8.74
C ALA A 260 -26.98 8.35 8.18
N SER A 261 -27.94 7.80 7.42
CA SER A 261 -27.73 6.56 6.68
C SER A 261 -26.60 6.73 5.65
N ALA A 262 -25.98 5.61 5.26
CA ALA A 262 -24.91 5.63 4.27
C ALA A 262 -25.42 6.15 2.93
N GLU A 263 -26.65 5.83 2.54
CA GLU A 263 -27.31 6.29 1.31
C GLU A 263 -27.45 7.82 1.30
N ASN A 264 -27.93 8.40 2.40
CA ASN A 264 -28.08 9.85 2.52
C ASN A 264 -26.73 10.58 2.50
N LEU A 265 -25.68 9.96 3.07
CA LEU A 265 -24.33 10.52 2.99
C LEU A 265 -23.76 10.44 1.59
N LYS A 266 -23.93 9.31 0.89
CA LYS A 266 -23.48 9.15 -0.50
C LYS A 266 -24.09 10.22 -1.40
N GLU A 267 -25.39 10.46 -1.30
CA GLU A 267 -26.06 11.50 -2.08
C GLU A 267 -25.49 12.91 -1.77
N LYS A 268 -25.35 13.25 -0.48
CA LYS A 268 -24.81 14.56 -0.06
C LYS A 268 -23.34 14.76 -0.43
N LEU A 269 -22.56 13.70 -0.48
CA LEU A 269 -21.11 13.75 -0.70
C LEU A 269 -20.73 13.54 -2.18
N SER A 270 -21.69 13.21 -3.04
CA SER A 270 -21.46 13.10 -4.49
C SER A 270 -20.78 14.34 -5.10
N PRO A 271 -21.11 15.59 -4.71
CA PRO A 271 -20.37 16.76 -5.22
C PRO A 271 -18.94 16.88 -4.69
N VAL A 272 -18.64 16.25 -3.55
CA VAL A 272 -17.30 16.28 -2.93
C VAL A 272 -16.34 15.36 -3.67
N SER A 273 -16.82 14.27 -4.30
CA SER A 273 -15.95 13.42 -5.12
C SER A 273 -15.38 14.18 -6.33
N GLU A 274 -16.16 15.08 -6.95
CA GLU A 274 -15.65 15.99 -8.00
C GLU A 274 -14.58 16.94 -7.44
N MET A 275 -14.69 17.36 -6.18
CA MET A 275 -13.64 18.16 -5.54
C MET A 275 -12.36 17.35 -5.31
N ILE A 276 -12.47 16.05 -4.99
CA ILE A 276 -11.31 15.15 -4.89
C ILE A 276 -10.66 14.94 -6.26
N GLU A 277 -11.44 14.80 -7.34
CA GLU A 277 -10.92 14.75 -8.71
C GLU A 277 -10.08 16.01 -9.03
N ASN A 278 -10.58 17.19 -8.66
CA ASN A 278 -9.81 18.43 -8.82
C ASN A 278 -8.51 18.45 -8.00
N GLU A 279 -8.50 17.88 -6.80
CA GLU A 279 -7.27 17.77 -5.98
C GLU A 279 -6.29 16.74 -6.57
N LEU A 280 -6.79 15.67 -7.18
CA LEU A 280 -5.97 14.71 -7.92
C LEU A 280 -5.34 15.33 -9.16
N ASP A 281 -6.10 16.10 -9.94
CA ASP A 281 -5.57 16.83 -11.10
C ASP A 281 -4.43 17.78 -10.69
N LYS A 282 -4.59 18.49 -9.57
CA LYS A 282 -3.51 19.33 -9.01
C LYS A 282 -2.30 18.50 -8.59
N ALA A 283 -2.50 17.36 -7.96
CA ALA A 283 -1.40 16.47 -7.56
C ALA A 283 -0.65 15.92 -8.79
N ILE A 284 -1.37 15.55 -9.85
CA ILE A 284 -0.80 15.10 -11.13
C ILE A 284 0.01 16.23 -11.79
N LEU A 285 -0.53 17.45 -11.83
CA LEU A 285 0.17 18.61 -12.39
C LEU A 285 1.46 18.90 -11.59
N SER A 286 1.37 18.93 -10.27
CA SER A 286 2.53 19.12 -9.39
C SER A 286 3.60 18.04 -9.59
N MET A 287 3.19 16.78 -9.77
CA MET A 287 4.09 15.67 -10.06
C MET A 287 4.74 15.79 -11.45
N LYS A 288 4.00 16.20 -12.48
CA LYS A 288 4.51 16.46 -13.84
C LYS A 288 5.54 17.59 -13.83
N GLU A 289 5.20 18.72 -13.22
CA GLU A 289 6.10 19.86 -13.09
C GLU A 289 7.39 19.48 -12.35
N PHE A 290 7.29 18.70 -11.27
CA PHE A 290 8.48 18.21 -10.58
C PHE A 290 9.32 17.28 -11.47
N ALA A 291 8.68 16.31 -12.14
CA ALA A 291 9.37 15.38 -13.04
C ALA A 291 10.15 16.10 -14.14
N GLU A 292 9.57 17.13 -14.76
CA GLU A 292 10.19 17.98 -15.80
C GLU A 292 11.40 18.78 -15.28
N ASN A 293 11.34 19.25 -14.03
CA ASN A 293 12.38 20.10 -13.43
C ASN A 293 13.40 19.34 -12.56
N SER A 294 13.18 18.05 -12.28
CA SER A 294 14.01 17.27 -11.36
C SER A 294 15.40 16.92 -11.92
N GLU A 295 15.59 16.98 -13.23
CA GLU A 295 16.82 16.57 -13.93
C GLU A 295 17.28 15.12 -13.62
N ILE A 296 16.36 14.24 -13.25
CA ILE A 296 16.65 12.80 -13.08
C ILE A 296 16.93 12.20 -14.46
N LYS A 297 18.10 11.60 -14.65
CA LYS A 297 18.53 11.00 -15.92
C LYS A 297 18.59 9.48 -15.87
N SER A 298 18.61 8.90 -14.67
CA SER A 298 18.73 7.45 -14.50
C SER A 298 17.52 6.68 -15.04
N PHE A 299 16.34 7.29 -15.05
CA PHE A 299 15.12 6.71 -15.62
C PHE A 299 14.24 7.79 -16.27
N ASP A 300 13.32 7.34 -17.13
CA ASP A 300 12.35 8.16 -17.84
C ASP A 300 11.23 8.58 -16.87
N THR A 301 11.35 9.80 -16.33
CA THR A 301 10.40 10.38 -15.38
C THR A 301 9.04 10.63 -16.03
N SER A 302 8.99 10.98 -17.30
CA SER A 302 7.73 11.16 -18.04
C SER A 302 6.98 9.83 -18.18
N LYS A 303 7.67 8.74 -18.50
CA LYS A 303 7.08 7.40 -18.51
C LYS A 303 6.60 6.99 -17.11
N PHE A 304 7.38 7.24 -16.06
CA PHE A 304 6.97 6.97 -14.69
C PHE A 304 5.66 7.70 -14.34
N VAL A 305 5.58 9.01 -14.62
CA VAL A 305 4.36 9.80 -14.39
C VAL A 305 3.17 9.26 -15.19
N ASN A 306 3.38 8.99 -16.48
CA ASN A 306 2.32 8.48 -17.37
C ASN A 306 1.78 7.12 -16.95
N ASN A 307 2.60 6.27 -16.33
CA ASN A 307 2.15 4.99 -15.79
C ASN A 307 1.04 5.18 -14.74
N TYR A 308 1.11 6.22 -13.89
CA TYR A 308 0.11 6.49 -12.86
C TYR A 308 -1.06 7.35 -13.35
N VAL A 309 -0.84 8.20 -14.36
CA VAL A 309 -1.93 8.97 -14.99
C VAL A 309 -2.81 8.08 -15.86
N ASN A 310 -2.24 7.11 -16.59
CA ASN A 310 -2.99 6.28 -17.53
C ASN A 310 -3.58 5.01 -16.90
N LEU A 311 -3.26 4.71 -15.64
CA LEU A 311 -3.84 3.60 -14.88
C LEU A 311 -5.31 3.82 -14.48
N TYR A 312 -5.85 5.00 -14.75
CA TYR A 312 -7.28 5.19 -14.72
C TYR A 312 -7.96 4.11 -15.59
N TRP A 313 -8.95 3.42 -15.01
CA TRP A 313 -9.93 2.54 -15.66
C TRP A 313 -9.60 1.04 -15.81
N GLN A 314 -9.58 0.28 -14.72
CA GLN A 314 -10.20 -1.07 -14.67
C GLN A 314 -10.74 -1.36 -13.27
N THR A 315 -11.88 -0.74 -12.95
CA THR A 315 -12.59 -0.81 -11.65
C THR A 315 -13.41 -2.08 -11.42
N ASP A 316 -13.52 -2.97 -12.40
CA ASP A 316 -14.41 -4.14 -12.28
C ASP A 316 -13.82 -5.27 -11.42
N ALA A 317 -12.54 -5.19 -11.03
CA ALA A 317 -11.88 -6.20 -10.21
C ALA A 317 -11.98 -5.96 -8.69
N MET A 318 -12.48 -4.78 -8.26
CA MET A 318 -12.49 -4.36 -6.85
C MET A 318 -13.87 -4.47 -6.15
N ASN A 319 -14.87 -5.03 -6.83
CA ASN A 319 -16.19 -5.36 -6.27
C ASN A 319 -16.38 -6.89 -6.13
#